data_AF-A0A091UXR9-F1
#
_entry.id   AF-A0A091UXR9-F1
#
_cell.length_a   1.000
_cell.length_b   1.000
_cell.length_c   1.000
_cell.angle_alpha   90.00
_cell.angle_beta   90.00
_cell.angle_gamma   90.00
#
_symmetry.space_group_name_H-M   'P 1'
#
loop_
_entity.id
_entity.type
_entity.pdbx_description
1 polymer ?
#
loop_
_entity_poly.entity_id
_entity_poly.type
_entity_poly.pdbx_seq_one_letter_code
_entity_poly.pdbx_strand_id
1 'polypeptide(L)' 'QPIGALLLEHCRITKEEENVFSISFIEEPERKYCFECDSEEQCQEWIEALKRASYEFMRRSLIFYRNEIQKMTGK' A
#
# COMPACT_ATOMS: atom_id res chain seq x y z
N GLN A 1 8.91 11.53 -18.37
CA GLN A 1 8.13 10.29 -18.14
C GLN A 1 8.57 9.68 -16.82
N PRO A 2 7.68 9.06 -16.03
CA PRO A 2 8.08 8.34 -14.83
C PRO A 2 8.97 7.15 -15.20
N ILE A 3 9.95 6.84 -14.35
CA ILE A 3 10.85 5.69 -14.54
C ILE A 3 10.18 4.34 -14.28
N GLY A 4 9.03 4.35 -13.60
CA GLY A 4 8.24 3.17 -13.28
C GLY A 4 6.99 3.54 -12.48
N ALA A 5 6.16 2.54 -12.20
CA ALA A 5 4.99 2.64 -11.34
C ALA A 5 4.90 1.40 -10.44
N LEU A 6 4.47 1.60 -9.19
CA LEU A 6 4.22 0.54 -8.22
C LEU A 6 2.73 0.51 -7.89
N LEU A 7 2.12 -0.66 -7.98
CA LEU A 7 0.75 -0.89 -7.56
C LEU A 7 0.75 -1.16 -6.05
N LEU A 8 0.05 -0.36 -5.24
CA LEU A 8 0.05 -0.52 -3.78
C LEU A 8 -0.98 -1.55 -3.26
N GLU A 9 -1.53 -2.37 -4.15
CA GLU A 9 -2.42 -3.46 -3.78
C GLU A 9 -1.61 -4.63 -3.23
N HIS A 10 -2.10 -5.26 -2.16
CA HIS A 10 -1.46 -6.42 -1.53
C HIS A 10 0.04 -6.21 -1.19
N CYS A 11 0.45 -4.96 -0.98
CA CYS A 11 1.80 -4.64 -0.58
C CYS A 11 1.92 -4.61 0.95
N ARG A 12 3.08 -5.02 1.46
CA ARG A 12 3.49 -4.85 2.85
C ARG A 12 4.56 -3.77 2.89
N ILE A 13 4.33 -2.77 3.74
CA ILE A 13 5.29 -1.71 4.03
C ILE A 13 5.96 -2.03 5.37
N THR A 14 7.29 -2.08 5.40
CA THR A 14 8.07 -2.46 6.58
C THR A 14 9.13 -1.39 6.88
N LYS A 15 9.20 -0.95 8.13
CA LYS A 15 10.31 -0.13 8.64
C LYS A 15 11.51 -1.04 8.85
N GLU A 16 12.65 -0.73 8.24
CA GLU A 16 13.87 -1.54 8.31
C GLU A 16 14.88 -0.90 9.27
N GLU A 17 15.22 0.37 9.03
CA GLU A 17 16.17 1.17 9.82
C GLU A 17 15.64 2.59 10.05
N GLU A 18 16.39 3.42 10.78
CA GLU A 18 16.00 4.77 11.22
C GLU A 18 15.51 5.65 10.05
N ASN A 19 16.11 5.55 8.87
CA ASN A 19 15.70 6.30 7.67
C ASN A 19 15.28 5.41 6.49
N VAL A 20 15.13 4.10 6.71
CA VAL A 20 14.90 3.13 5.62
C VAL A 20 13.59 2.37 5.82
N PHE A 21 12.81 2.26 4.74
CA PHE A 21 11.64 1.40 4.68
C PHE A 21 11.65 0.55 3.41
N SER A 22 10.86 -0.51 3.40
CA SER A 22 10.68 -1.38 2.25
C SER A 22 9.22 -1.57 1.88
N ILE A 23 9.00 -1.84 0.60
CA ILE A 23 7.73 -2.33 0.06
C ILE A 23 7.99 -3.71 -0.53
N SER A 24 7.24 -4.71 -0.07
CA SER A 24 7.18 -6.05 -0.65
C SER A 24 5.76 -6.42 -1.03
N PHE A 25 5.58 -7.41 -1.89
CA PHE A 25 4.27 -7.88 -2.33
C PHE A 25 3.96 -9.23 -1.71
N ILE A 26 2.73 -9.42 -1.22
CA ILE A 26 2.34 -10.67 -0.55
C ILE A 26 2.53 -11.89 -1.46
N GLU A 27 2.24 -11.73 -2.74
CA GLU A 27 2.33 -12.80 -3.75
C GLU A 27 3.75 -13.01 -4.27
N GLU A 28 4.59 -11.98 -4.20
CA GLU A 28 5.99 -11.98 -4.66
C GLU A 28 6.88 -11.33 -3.60
N PRO A 29 7.14 -11.99 -2.45
CA PRO A 29 7.90 -11.40 -1.34
C PRO A 29 9.35 -11.09 -1.72
N GLU A 30 9.89 -11.80 -2.71
CA GLU A 30 11.23 -11.58 -3.28
C GLU A 30 11.35 -10.22 -3.99
N ARG A 31 10.23 -9.66 -4.48
CA ARG A 31 10.15 -8.32 -5.05
C ARG A 31 10.09 -7.27 -3.93
N LYS A 32 11.23 -7.08 -3.27
CA LYS A 32 11.45 -6.06 -2.24
C LYS A 32 12.06 -4.81 -2.85
N TYR A 33 11.39 -3.67 -2.66
CA TYR A 33 11.90 -2.35 -3.01
C TYR A 33 12.29 -1.63 -1.73
N CYS A 34 13.55 -1.25 -1.60
CA CYS A 34 14.06 -0.50 -0.45
C CYS A 34 14.11 1.00 -0.79
N PHE A 35 13.70 1.82 0.16
CA PHE A 35 13.66 3.26 0.06
C PHE A 35 14.40 3.85 1.26
N GLU A 36 15.31 4.76 0.97
CA GLU A 36 16.03 5.56 1.97
C GLU A 36 15.48 6.98 1.92
N CYS A 37 15.31 7.57 3.10
CA CYS A 37 14.81 8.92 3.28
C CYS A 37 15.92 9.81 3.85
N ASP A 38 15.77 11.13 3.69
CA ASP A 38 16.73 12.09 4.22
C ASP A 38 16.67 12.22 5.75
N SER A 39 15.55 11.81 6.37
CA SER A 39 15.33 11.81 7.81
C SER A 39 14.32 10.75 8.26
N GLU A 40 14.31 10.45 9.56
CA GLU A 40 13.39 9.48 10.15
C GLU A 40 11.96 9.97 10.07
N GLU A 41 11.74 11.27 10.31
CA GLU A 41 10.44 11.93 10.19
C GLU A 41 9.87 11.76 8.78
N GLN A 42 10.66 12.06 7.75
CA GLN A 42 10.26 11.88 6.36
C GLN A 42 9.94 10.41 6.05
N CYS A 43 10.75 9.48 6.58
CA CYS A 43 10.51 8.05 6.44
C CYS A 43 9.15 7.64 7.03
N GLN A 44 8.84 8.15 8.22
CA GLN A 44 7.58 7.86 8.89
C GLN A 44 6.37 8.45 8.13
N GLU A 45 6.49 9.67 7.62
CA GLU A 45 5.45 10.28 6.78
C GLU A 45 5.14 9.46 5.53
N TRP A 46 6.19 8.98 4.84
CA TRP A 46 6.03 8.11 3.66
C TRP A 46 5.34 6.80 4.00
N ILE A 47 5.77 6.13 5.07
CA ILE A 47 5.16 4.87 5.52
C ILE A 47 3.67 5.07 5.80
N GLU A 48 3.30 6.14 6.51
CA GLU A 48 1.90 6.41 6.86
C GLU A 48 1.05 6.78 5.64
N ALA A 49 1.59 7.59 4.73
CA ALA A 49 0.91 7.92 3.48
C ALA A 49 0.64 6.67 2.62
N LEU A 50 1.63 5.80 2.47
CA LEU A 50 1.52 4.56 1.70
C LEU A 50 0.52 3.58 2.35
N LYS A 51 0.56 3.43 3.68
CA LYS A 51 -0.41 2.62 4.41
C LYS A 51 -1.84 3.14 4.21
N ARG A 52 -2.05 4.45 4.33
CA ARG A 52 -3.37 5.07 4.11
C ARG A 52 -3.86 4.85 2.69
N ALA A 53 -3.01 5.02 1.68
CA ALA A 53 -3.38 4.77 0.29
C ALA A 53 -3.80 3.31 0.07
N SER A 54 -3.04 2.35 0.61
CA SER A 54 -3.40 0.92 0.52
C SER A 54 -4.72 0.60 1.22
N TYR A 55 -4.95 1.17 2.42
CA TYR A 55 -6.19 1.00 3.18
C TYR A 55 -7.39 1.64 2.49
N GLU A 56 -7.26 2.88 2.01
CA GLU A 56 -8.34 3.57 1.31
C GLU A 56 -8.78 2.81 0.07
N PHE A 57 -7.84 2.25 -0.69
CA PHE A 57 -8.16 1.39 -1.82
C PHE A 57 -8.96 0.17 -1.38
N MET A 58 -8.45 -0.59 -0.40
CA MET A 58 -9.16 -1.76 0.13
C MET A 58 -10.56 -1.41 0.67
N ARG A 59 -10.70 -0.28 1.37
CA ARG A 59 -11.98 0.21 1.88
C ARG A 59 -12.96 0.52 0.75
N ARG A 60 -12.50 1.20 -0.31
CA ARG A 60 -13.33 1.50 -1.50
C ARG A 60 -13.75 0.21 -2.19
N SER A 61 -12.84 -0.74 -2.36
CA SER A 61 -13.14 -2.06 -2.96
C SER A 61 -14.18 -2.84 -2.13
N LEU A 62 -14.05 -2.86 -0.80
CA LEU A 62 -15.02 -3.51 0.09
C LEU A 62 -16.43 -2.92 -0.05
N ILE A 63 -16.54 -1.58 -0.05
CA ILE A 63 -17.83 -0.89 -0.21
C ILE A 63 -18.43 -1.21 -1.59
N PHE A 64 -17.61 -1.19 -2.64
CA PHE A 64 -18.03 -1.54 -3.98
C PHE A 64 -18.62 -2.96 -4.04
N TYR A 65 -17.89 -3.97 -3.55
CA TYR A 65 -18.36 -5.35 -3.58
C TYR A 65 -19.62 -5.56 -2.73
N ARG A 66 -19.72 -4.91 -1.58
CA ARG A 66 -20.95 -4.94 -0.77
C ARG A 66 -22.15 -4.42 -1.57
N ASN A 67 -22.00 -3.30 -2.28
CA ASN A 67 -23.06 -2.72 -3.08
C ASN A 67 -23.46 -3.63 -4.26
N GLU A 68 -22.49 -4.26 -4.93
CA GLU A 68 -22.77 -5.19 -6.03
C GLU A 68 -23.50 -6.46 -5.55
N ILE A 69 -23.12 -7.00 -4.39
CA ILE A 69 -23.85 -8.11 -3.76
C ILE A 69 -25.29 -7.66 -3.48
N GLN A 70 -25.50 -6.52 -2.81
CA GLN A 70 -26.85 -6.02 -2.50
C GLN A 70 -27.71 -5.83 -3.75
N LYS A 71 -27.15 -5.32 -4.84
CA LYS A 71 -27.87 -5.19 -6.13
C LYS A 71 -28.31 -6.55 -6.68
N MET A 72 -27.43 -7.56 -6.61
CA MET A 72 -27.74 -8.89 -7.11
C MET A 72 -28.71 -9.67 -6.19
N THR A 73 -28.60 -9.51 -4.88
CA THR A 73 -29.38 -10.29 -3.90
C THR A 73 -30.67 -9.59 -3.43
N GLY A 74 -30.83 -8.29 -3.69
CA GLY A 74 -32.00 -7.51 -3.28
C GLY A 74 -32.18 -7.36 -1.76
N LYS A 75 -31.15 -7.72 -0.98
CA LYS A 75 -31.03 -7.59 0.49
C LYS A 75 -29.67 -7.00 0.80
#